data_AF-A0A954PPQ2-F1
#
_entry.id   AF-A0A954PPQ2-F1
#
_cell.length_a   1.000
_cell.length_b   1.000
_cell.length_c   1.000
_cell.angle_alpha   90.00
_cell.angle_beta   90.00
_cell.angle_gamma   90.00
#
_symmetry.space_group_name_H-M   'P 1'
#
loop_
_entity.id
_entity.type
_entity.pdbx_description
1 polymer ?
#
loop_
_entity_poly.entity_id
_entity_poly.type
_entity_poly.pdbx_seq_one_letter_code
_entity_poly.pdbx_strand_id
1 'polypeptide(L)'
;MRIAYLTAGAAGMYCGSCMHDNALARELSRRQLECLLLPVYTPIRTDEPDVSTGQVFFGGINVYLQQKMPRLGRLPRPLLRLLDAPWLLRWVTKRAVGTQAEFLGDLAVSMLEGTHGHQAAEVERLVNWLKTEFRPDVILLTNLLIGGCIPEIR
;
A
#
# COMPACT_ATOMS: atom_id res chain seq x y z
N MET A 1 -2.77 21.60 8.13
CA MET A 1 -3.06 20.23 8.59
C MET A 1 -2.68 19.28 7.47
N ARG A 2 -1.91 18.23 7.80
CA ARG A 2 -1.33 17.25 6.88
C ARG A 2 -2.05 15.92 7.05
N ILE A 3 -2.52 15.34 5.94
CA ILE A 3 -3.33 14.12 5.96
C ILE A 3 -2.63 13.06 5.11
N ALA A 4 -2.31 11.92 5.72
CA ALA A 4 -1.88 10.73 4.99
C ALA A 4 -3.12 9.89 4.67
N TYR A 5 -3.49 9.83 3.40
CA TYR A 5 -4.70 9.15 2.94
C TYR A 5 -4.29 7.83 2.26
N LEU A 6 -4.44 6.71 2.96
CA LEU A 6 -3.92 5.40 2.56
C LEU A 6 -5.00 4.61 1.80
N THR A 7 -4.85 4.48 0.48
CA THR A 7 -5.79 3.77 -0.41
C THR A 7 -5.22 2.42 -0.87
N ALA A 8 -6.06 1.38 -0.92
CA ALA A 8 -5.60 0.03 -1.24
C ALA A 8 -5.06 -0.12 -2.68
N GLY A 9 -5.78 0.45 -3.66
CA GLY A 9 -5.54 0.22 -5.09
C GLY A 9 -6.15 -1.08 -5.62
N ALA A 10 -6.39 -1.10 -6.93
CA ALA A 10 -7.05 -2.21 -7.63
C ALA A 10 -6.33 -2.62 -8.93
N ALA A 11 -5.03 -2.34 -9.04
CA ALA A 11 -4.17 -2.86 -10.10
C ALA A 11 -4.73 -2.73 -11.54
N GLY A 12 -4.93 -1.51 -12.03
CA GLY A 12 -5.40 -1.28 -13.41
C GLY A 12 -6.86 -1.64 -13.68
N MET A 13 -7.57 -2.25 -12.72
CA MET A 13 -9.02 -2.39 -12.74
C MET A 13 -9.70 -1.10 -12.27
N TYR A 14 -10.98 -0.90 -12.65
CA TYR A 14 -11.78 0.16 -12.08
C TYR A 14 -12.29 -0.23 -10.69
N CYS A 15 -12.10 0.65 -9.71
CA CYS A 15 -12.48 0.41 -8.32
C CYS A 15 -13.21 1.63 -7.76
N GLY A 16 -14.46 1.44 -7.34
CA GLY A 16 -15.30 2.49 -6.77
C GLY A 16 -14.67 3.14 -5.54
N SER A 17 -14.06 2.35 -4.65
CA SER A 17 -13.36 2.88 -3.48
C SER A 17 -12.14 3.71 -3.86
N CYS A 18 -11.36 3.30 -4.87
CA CYS A 18 -10.22 4.09 -5.34
C CYS A 18 -10.65 5.43 -5.98
N MET A 19 -11.72 5.41 -6.77
CA MET A 19 -12.27 6.64 -7.36
C MET A 19 -12.82 7.58 -6.29
N HIS A 20 -13.53 7.04 -5.30
CA HIS A 20 -13.98 7.79 -4.13
C HIS A 20 -12.81 8.42 -3.35
N ASP A 21 -11.78 7.63 -3.05
CA ASP A 21 -10.58 8.07 -2.34
C ASP A 21 -9.88 9.21 -3.09
N ASN A 22 -9.75 9.09 -4.42
CA ASN A 22 -9.17 10.14 -5.28
C ASN A 22 -10.00 11.42 -5.26
N ALA A 23 -11.31 11.31 -5.44
CA ALA A 23 -12.20 12.46 -5.42
C ALA A 23 -12.15 13.21 -4.07
N LEU A 24 -12.14 12.47 -2.96
CA LEU A 24 -12.06 13.04 -1.62
C LEU A 24 -10.71 13.70 -1.36
N ALA A 25 -9.60 13.02 -1.68
CA ALA A 25 -8.26 13.60 -1.54
C ALA A 25 -8.09 14.88 -2.37
N ARG A 26 -8.63 14.90 -3.59
CA ARG A 26 -8.61 16.08 -4.45
C ARG A 26 -9.38 17.25 -3.83
N GLU A 27 -10.55 17.01 -3.26
CA GLU A 27 -11.35 18.05 -2.61
C GLU A 27 -10.71 18.55 -1.31
N LEU A 28 -10.08 17.68 -0.52
CA LEU A 28 -9.28 18.08 0.64
C LEU A 28 -8.14 19.03 0.22
N SER A 29 -7.43 18.70 -0.86
CA SER A 29 -6.37 19.56 -1.41
C SER A 29 -6.91 20.89 -1.94
N ARG A 30 -8.09 20.92 -2.58
CA ARG A 30 -8.76 22.16 -3.01
C ARG A 30 -9.11 23.07 -1.83
N ARG A 31 -9.35 22.50 -0.66
CA ARG A 31 -9.57 23.23 0.60
C ARG A 31 -8.28 23.63 1.31
N GLN A 32 -7.15 23.58 0.61
CA GLN A 32 -5.83 23.98 1.12
C GLN A 32 -5.32 23.11 2.28
N LEU A 33 -5.80 21.86 2.38
CA LEU A 33 -5.22 20.84 3.26
C LEU A 33 -4.10 20.11 2.51
N GLU A 34 -3.02 19.76 3.20
CA GLU A 34 -1.95 18.97 2.61
C GLU A 34 -2.34 17.48 2.65
N CYS A 35 -3.19 17.06 1.71
CA CYS A 35 -3.66 15.69 1.60
C CYS A 35 -2.82 14.89 0.61
N LEU A 36 -2.11 13.89 1.10
CA LEU A 36 -1.30 12.99 0.29
C LEU A 36 -2.00 11.64 0.15
N LEU A 37 -2.45 11.34 -1.07
CA LEU A 37 -3.08 10.06 -1.41
C LEU A 37 -2.02 9.01 -1.74
N LEU A 38 -1.90 8.01 -0.87
CA LEU A 38 -0.84 7.00 -0.86
C LEU A 38 -1.41 5.62 -1.23
N PRO A 39 -1.10 5.10 -2.42
CA PRO A 39 -1.44 3.72 -2.77
C PRO A 39 -0.65 2.71 -1.91
N VAL A 40 -1.36 1.72 -1.34
CA VAL A 40 -0.83 0.79 -0.34
C VAL A 40 -0.52 -0.59 -0.87
N TYR A 41 -1.21 -1.13 -1.87
CA TYR A 41 -0.89 -2.46 -2.42
C TYR A 41 -0.55 -2.40 -3.90
N THR A 42 -1.32 -1.59 -4.62
CA THR A 42 -1.18 -1.43 -6.07
C THR A 42 -1.54 0.00 -6.49
N PRO A 43 -1.10 0.45 -7.67
CA PRO A 43 -1.54 1.74 -8.21
C PRO A 43 -3.07 1.81 -8.36
N ILE A 44 -3.63 3.01 -8.21
CA ILE A 44 -5.04 3.26 -8.48
C ILE A 44 -5.28 3.49 -9.97
N ARG A 45 -6.54 3.36 -10.39
CA ARG A 45 -7.03 3.80 -11.69
C ARG A 45 -8.31 4.58 -11.48
N THR A 46 -8.34 5.80 -11.98
CA THR A 46 -9.46 6.73 -11.82
C THR A 46 -9.93 7.24 -13.17
N ASP A 47 -11.19 7.65 -13.21
CA ASP A 47 -11.83 8.34 -14.33
C ASP A 47 -11.53 9.85 -14.35
N GLU A 48 -11.09 10.39 -13.21
CA GLU A 48 -10.61 11.77 -13.05
C GLU A 48 -9.07 11.87 -13.01
N PRO A 49 -8.49 13.08 -13.07
CA PRO A 49 -7.07 13.27 -12.81
C PRO A 49 -6.64 12.61 -11.49
N ASP A 50 -5.67 11.71 -11.59
CA ASP A 50 -5.11 10.97 -10.48
C ASP A 50 -4.22 11.91 -9.63
N VAL A 51 -4.56 12.05 -8.35
CA VAL A 51 -3.80 12.86 -7.38
C VAL A 51 -2.98 12.00 -6.42
N SER A 52 -2.93 10.68 -6.66
CA SER A 52 -2.12 9.76 -5.87
C SER A 52 -0.63 9.90 -6.14
N THR A 53 0.18 9.57 -5.14
CA THR A 53 1.63 9.55 -5.31
C THR A 53 2.06 8.35 -6.13
N GLY A 54 3.17 8.48 -6.86
CA GLY A 54 3.81 7.33 -7.52
C GLY A 54 4.48 6.33 -6.57
N GLN A 55 4.51 6.62 -5.26
CA GLN A 55 5.06 5.72 -4.25
C GLN A 55 3.99 4.69 -3.84
N VAL A 56 4.38 3.42 -3.79
CA VAL A 56 3.51 2.32 -3.36
C VAL A 56 4.12 1.68 -2.11
N PHE A 57 3.31 1.50 -1.08
CA PHE A 57 3.64 0.62 0.04
C PHE A 57 3.30 -0.83 -0.32
N PHE A 58 3.79 -1.85 0.40
CA PHE A 58 3.41 -3.26 0.18
C PHE A 58 3.25 -3.69 -1.31
N GLY A 59 4.27 -3.46 -2.13
CA GLY A 59 4.24 -3.78 -3.55
C GLY A 59 3.86 -5.24 -3.79
N GLY A 60 2.91 -5.50 -4.70
CA GLY A 60 2.29 -6.84 -4.84
C GLY A 60 3.27 -8.00 -5.07
N ILE A 61 4.41 -7.76 -5.71
CA ILE A 61 5.46 -8.79 -5.88
C ILE A 61 6.18 -9.07 -4.57
N ASN A 62 6.60 -8.01 -3.88
CA ASN A 62 7.29 -8.12 -2.61
C ASN A 62 6.39 -8.81 -1.56
N VAL A 63 5.12 -8.42 -1.48
CA VAL A 63 4.11 -9.05 -0.61
C VAL A 63 3.93 -10.53 -0.94
N TYR A 64 3.75 -10.87 -2.22
CA TYR A 64 3.59 -12.25 -2.65
C TYR A 64 4.81 -13.12 -2.29
N LEU A 65 6.01 -12.60 -2.56
CA LEU A 65 7.26 -13.29 -2.27
C LEU A 65 7.50 -13.44 -0.76
N GLN A 66 7.22 -12.41 0.03
CA GLN A 66 7.28 -12.48 1.49
C GLN A 66 6.27 -13.50 2.05
N GLN A 67 5.07 -13.58 1.48
CA GLN A 67 4.07 -14.56 1.90
C GLN A 67 4.51 -16.00 1.63
N LYS A 68 5.15 -16.27 0.47
CA LYS A 68 5.67 -17.61 0.14
C LYS A 68 6.99 -17.93 0.84
N MET A 69 7.82 -16.92 1.08
CA MET A 69 9.15 -17.04 1.68
C MET A 69 9.36 -15.92 2.70
N PRO A 70 8.88 -16.08 3.95
CA PRO A 70 8.93 -15.03 4.99
C PRO A 70 10.35 -14.51 5.28
N ARG A 71 11.38 -15.32 5.01
CA ARG A 71 12.79 -14.92 5.17
C ARG A 71 13.22 -13.81 4.20
N LEU A 72 12.53 -13.62 3.07
CA LEU A 72 12.83 -12.55 2.11
C LEU A 72 12.56 -11.16 2.70
N GLY A 73 11.66 -11.04 3.68
CA GLY A 73 11.42 -9.78 4.40
C GLY A 73 12.67 -9.24 5.12
N ARG A 74 13.71 -10.06 5.30
CA ARG A 74 14.99 -9.67 5.92
C ARG A 74 16.05 -9.23 4.92
N LEU A 75 15.75 -9.25 3.61
CA LEU A 75 16.72 -8.86 2.59
C LEU A 75 17.00 -7.35 2.61
N PRO A 76 18.23 -6.93 2.23
CA PRO A 76 18.56 -5.52 2.16
C PRO A 76 17.73 -4.82 1.07
N ARG A 77 17.30 -3.59 1.39
CA ARG A 77 16.41 -2.73 0.57
C ARG A 77 16.70 -2.65 -0.93
N PRO A 78 17.95 -2.51 -1.42
CA PRO A 78 18.19 -2.44 -2.87
C PRO A 78 17.77 -3.72 -3.60
N LEU A 79 17.86 -4.88 -2.95
CA LEU A 79 17.42 -6.15 -3.53
C LEU A 79 15.90 -6.21 -3.63
N LEU A 80 15.19 -5.77 -2.59
CA LEU A 80 13.73 -5.69 -2.57
C LEU A 80 13.20 -4.68 -3.60
N ARG A 81 13.84 -3.50 -3.74
CA ARG A 81 13.48 -2.50 -4.75
C ARG A 81 13.63 -3.01 -6.19
N LEU A 82 14.56 -3.92 -6.45
CA LEU A 82 14.70 -4.54 -7.77
C LEU A 82 13.49 -5.43 -8.10
N LEU A 83 12.90 -6.07 -7.10
CA LEU A 83 11.68 -6.88 -7.23
C LEU A 83 10.42 -6.04 -7.40
N ASP A 84 10.44 -4.77 -6.98
CA ASP A 84 9.34 -3.82 -7.20
C ASP A 84 9.49 -3.00 -8.50
N ALA A 85 10.41 -3.38 -9.39
CA ALA A 85 10.63 -2.64 -10.62
C ALA A 85 9.36 -2.64 -11.52
N PRO A 86 8.99 -1.49 -12.12
CA PRO A 86 7.75 -1.38 -12.91
C PRO A 86 7.62 -2.39 -14.06
N TRP A 87 8.74 -2.83 -14.64
CA TRP A 87 8.75 -3.85 -15.69
C TRP A 87 8.38 -5.23 -15.16
N LEU A 88 8.79 -5.57 -13.93
CA LEU A 88 8.45 -6.82 -13.26
C LEU A 88 6.99 -6.80 -12.79
N LEU A 89 6.53 -5.68 -12.22
CA LEU A 89 5.12 -5.45 -11.86
C LEU A 89 4.19 -5.64 -13.05
N ARG A 90 4.53 -5.10 -14.23
CA ARG A 90 3.76 -5.28 -15.47
C ARG A 90 3.77 -6.73 -15.98
N TRP A 91 4.81 -7.49 -15.67
CA TRP A 91 4.92 -8.90 -16.06
C TRP A 91 4.12 -9.82 -15.13
N VAL A 92 4.16 -9.56 -13.83
CA VAL A 92 3.42 -10.33 -12.81
C VAL A 92 1.91 -10.02 -12.85
N THR A 93 1.52 -8.76 -13.07
CA THR A 93 0.09 -8.41 -13.25
C THR A 93 -0.52 -9.06 -14.50
N LYS A 94 0.25 -9.23 -15.59
CA LYS A 94 -0.19 -9.99 -16.78
C LYS A 94 -0.35 -11.48 -16.54
N ARG A 95 0.38 -12.04 -15.57
CA ARG A 95 0.27 -13.44 -15.15
C ARG A 95 -0.67 -13.64 -13.95
N ALA A 96 -1.36 -12.58 -13.53
CA ALA A 96 -2.32 -12.49 -12.44
C ALA A 96 -2.27 -13.72 -11.53
N VAL A 97 -1.45 -13.61 -10.49
CA VAL A 97 -1.53 -14.44 -9.28
C VAL A 97 -3.00 -14.68 -9.02
N GLY A 98 -3.41 -15.94 -9.23
CA GLY A 98 -4.82 -16.31 -9.19
C GLY A 98 -5.43 -15.83 -7.89
N THR A 99 -6.69 -15.44 -7.95
CA THR A 99 -7.57 -15.21 -6.81
C THR A 99 -7.84 -16.53 -6.08
N GLN A 100 -6.78 -17.21 -5.62
CA GLN A 100 -6.86 -18.38 -4.78
C GLN A 100 -7.25 -17.88 -3.39
N ALA A 101 -8.48 -18.20 -3.00
CA ALA A 101 -9.09 -17.68 -1.78
C ALA A 101 -8.26 -18.06 -0.54
N GLU A 102 -7.63 -19.23 -0.53
CA GLU A 102 -6.79 -19.71 0.57
C GLU A 102 -5.55 -18.81 0.73
N PHE A 103 -4.86 -18.51 -0.37
CA PHE A 103 -3.70 -17.62 -0.35
C PHE A 103 -4.06 -16.20 0.09
N LEU A 104 -5.19 -15.68 -0.41
CA LEU A 104 -5.67 -14.35 -0.04
C LEU A 104 -6.10 -14.29 1.44
N GLY A 105 -6.67 -15.37 1.97
CA GLY A 105 -7.02 -15.51 3.39
C GLY A 105 -5.79 -15.46 4.29
N ASP A 106 -4.78 -16.29 4.01
CA ASP A 106 -3.53 -16.31 4.76
C ASP A 106 -2.80 -14.96 4.71
N LEU A 107 -2.82 -14.31 3.54
CA LEU A 107 -2.25 -12.97 3.39
C LEU A 107 -3.02 -11.93 4.20
N ALA A 108 -4.35 -11.99 4.21
CA ALA A 108 -5.17 -11.06 4.99
C ALA A 108 -4.87 -11.15 6.49
N VAL A 109 -4.75 -12.38 7.03
CA VAL A 109 -4.37 -12.59 8.44
C VAL A 109 -2.98 -12.01 8.71
N SER A 110 -1.99 -12.36 7.88
CA SER A 110 -0.62 -11.86 8.01
C SER A 110 -0.52 -10.33 7.96
N MET A 111 -1.31 -9.66 7.10
CA MET A 111 -1.38 -8.20 7.05
C MET A 111 -1.95 -7.58 8.33
N LEU A 112 -2.96 -8.21 8.93
CA LEU A 112 -3.58 -7.76 10.18
C LEU A 112 -2.67 -7.98 11.39
N GLU A 113 -1.81 -8.99 11.37
CA GLU A 113 -0.78 -9.23 12.39
C GLU A 113 0.33 -8.16 12.41
N GLY A 114 0.41 -7.32 11.37
CA GLY A 114 1.31 -6.17 11.34
C GLY A 114 2.78 -6.59 11.41
N THR A 115 3.49 -6.13 12.44
CA THR A 115 4.91 -6.49 12.71
C THR A 115 5.12 -7.95 13.09
N HIS A 116 4.05 -8.69 13.43
CA HIS A 116 4.12 -10.12 13.71
C HIS A 116 3.85 -10.99 12.46
N GLY A 117 3.35 -10.38 11.39
CA GLY A 117 3.07 -11.07 10.13
C GLY A 117 4.29 -11.16 9.21
N HIS A 118 4.09 -11.78 8.05
CA HIS A 118 5.13 -11.93 7.03
C HIS A 118 5.55 -10.61 6.36
N GLN A 119 4.71 -9.57 6.43
CA GLN A 119 4.96 -8.25 5.84
C GLN A 119 5.52 -7.22 6.82
N ALA A 120 6.06 -7.65 7.96
CA ALA A 120 6.59 -6.79 9.01
C ALA A 120 7.56 -5.71 8.51
N ALA A 121 8.45 -6.05 7.57
CA ALA A 121 9.41 -5.08 7.01
C ALA A 121 8.74 -3.94 6.24
N GLU A 122 7.62 -4.20 5.57
CA GLU A 122 6.84 -3.16 4.87
C GLU A 122 6.02 -2.33 5.85
N VAL A 123 5.51 -2.94 6.93
CA VAL A 123 4.87 -2.22 8.04
C VAL A 123 5.85 -1.22 8.65
N GLU A 124 7.04 -1.69 9.03
CA GLU A 124 8.10 -0.82 9.57
C GLU A 124 8.48 0.28 8.58
N ARG A 125 8.52 -0.01 7.28
CA ARG A 125 8.83 0.99 6.25
C ARG A 125 7.76 2.08 6.17
N LEU A 126 6.48 1.70 6.14
CA LEU A 126 5.37 2.64 6.12
C LEU A 126 5.39 3.51 7.38
N VAL A 127 5.50 2.89 8.55
CA VAL A 127 5.52 3.57 9.85
C VAL A 127 6.68 4.55 9.95
N ASN A 128 7.89 4.11 9.58
CA ASN A 128 9.07 4.97 9.60
C ASN A 128 8.90 6.16 8.66
N TRP A 129 8.41 5.95 7.44
CA TRP A 129 8.17 7.02 6.48
C TRP A 129 7.13 8.03 6.99
N LEU A 130 6.03 7.55 7.59
CA LEU A 130 5.02 8.41 8.22
C LEU A 130 5.63 9.24 9.37
N LYS A 131 6.54 8.67 10.17
CA LYS A 131 7.16 9.36 11.32
C LYS A 131 8.27 10.34 10.92
N THR A 132 9.11 10.00 9.95
CA THR A 132 10.33 10.75 9.68
C THR A 132 10.19 11.70 8.50
N GLU A 133 9.52 11.27 7.43
CA GLU A 133 9.43 12.03 6.18
C GLU A 133 8.14 12.85 6.12
N PHE A 134 6.98 12.20 6.25
CA PHE A 134 5.70 12.88 6.01
C PHE A 134 5.10 13.54 7.24
N ARG A 135 5.22 13.00 8.46
CA ARG A 135 4.70 13.59 9.71
C ARG A 135 3.27 14.15 9.58
N PRO A 136 2.27 13.29 9.29
CA PRO A 136 0.88 13.73 9.18
C PRO A 136 0.27 14.09 10.54
N ASP A 137 -0.70 15.00 10.53
CA ASP A 137 -1.58 15.27 11.68
C ASP A 137 -2.70 14.22 11.77
N VAL A 138 -3.13 13.69 10.61
CA VAL A 138 -4.20 12.70 10.49
C VAL A 138 -3.78 11.59 9.53
N ILE A 139 -3.97 10.34 9.92
CA ILE A 139 -3.78 9.17 9.08
C ILE A 139 -5.15 8.55 8.82
N LEU A 140 -5.56 8.51 7.56
CA LEU A 140 -6.81 7.91 7.15
C LEU A 140 -6.55 6.57 6.45
N LEU A 141 -7.05 5.50 7.06
CA LEU A 141 -6.96 4.13 6.54
C LEU A 141 -8.27 3.79 5.84
N THR A 142 -8.26 3.60 4.52
CA THR A 142 -9.52 3.37 3.77
C THR A 142 -9.98 1.91 3.82
N ASN A 143 -9.14 1.03 4.36
CA ASN A 143 -9.43 -0.39 4.54
C ASN A 143 -8.79 -0.93 5.83
N LEU A 144 -9.52 -1.79 6.53
CA LEU A 144 -9.08 -2.47 7.75
C LEU A 144 -7.80 -3.30 7.56
N LEU A 145 -7.55 -3.84 6.37
CA LEU A 145 -6.33 -4.62 6.09
C LEU A 145 -5.03 -3.81 6.26
N ILE A 146 -5.11 -2.47 6.19
CA ILE A 146 -3.98 -1.57 6.44
C ILE A 146 -3.80 -1.36 7.97
N GLY A 147 -4.83 -1.69 8.75
CA GLY A 147 -4.93 -1.49 10.19
C GLY A 147 -3.90 -2.24 11.03
N GLY A 148 -3.27 -3.29 10.50
CA GLY A 148 -2.17 -3.98 11.20
C GLY A 148 -0.98 -3.07 11.51
N CYS A 149 -0.86 -1.92 10.84
CA CYS A 149 0.19 -0.93 11.12
C CYS A 149 -0.12 -0.03 12.34
N ILE A 150 -1.38 0.03 12.79
CA ILE A 150 -1.82 0.98 13.84
C ILE A 150 -0.99 0.88 15.12
N PRO A 151 -0.69 -0.30 15.69
CA PRO A 151 0.06 -0.40 16.95
C PRO A 151 1.47 0.22 16.90
N GLU A 152 2.04 0.33 15.70
CA GLU A 152 3.37 0.87 15.47
C GLU A 152 3.37 2.38 15.17
N ILE A 153 2.21 2.93 14.79
CA ILE A 153 2.01 4.37 14.59
C ILE A 153 1.86 4.99 16.00
N ARG A 154 2.93 5.61 16.48
CA ARG A 154 3.03 6.30 17.77
C ARG A 154 3.52 7.72 17.56
#